data_AF-A0A9E0R0C4-F1
#
_entry.id   AF-A0A9E0R0C4-F1
#
_cell.length_a   1.000
_cell.length_b   1.000
_cell.length_c   1.000
_cell.angle_alpha   90.00
_cell.angle_beta   90.00
_cell.angle_gamma   90.00
#
_symmetry.space_group_name_H-M   'P 1'
#
loop_
_entity.id
_entity.type
_entity.pdbx_description
1 polymer ?
#
loop_
_entity_poly.entity_id
_entity_poly.type
_entity_poly.pdbx_seq_one_letter_code
_entity_poly.pdbx_strand_id
1 'polypeptide(L)' 'ACSDKEWGEYMFFRKNPRGIHHELWVHAAGCRKFFNMTRDTQTYEIKEVYKIGEQPSVVAE' A
#
# COMPACT_ATOMS: atom_id res chain seq x y z
N ALA A 1 -19.48 11.92 -9.06
CA ALA A 1 -19.19 11.73 -10.51
C ALA A 1 -17.76 12.18 -10.76
N CYS A 2 -17.04 11.56 -11.69
CA CYS A 2 -15.68 11.94 -12.09
C CYS A 2 -15.59 12.05 -13.62
N SER A 3 -14.57 12.75 -14.10
CA SER A 3 -14.19 12.81 -15.51
C SER A 3 -13.50 11.52 -15.97
N ASP A 4 -13.42 11.32 -17.30
CA ASP A 4 -12.68 10.18 -17.89
C ASP A 4 -11.20 10.17 -17.49
N LYS A 5 -10.60 11.36 -17.32
CA LYS A 5 -9.21 11.49 -16.86
C LYS A 5 -9.05 10.95 -15.44
N GLU A 6 -9.88 11.39 -14.50
CA GLU A 6 -9.85 10.93 -13.11
C GLU A 6 -10.15 9.43 -13.02
N TRP A 7 -11.06 8.94 -13.87
CA TRP A 7 -11.35 7.51 -13.96
C TRP A 7 -10.13 6.71 -14.48
N GLY A 8 -9.44 7.23 -15.50
CA GLY A 8 -8.20 6.63 -16.01
C GLY A 8 -7.08 6.59 -14.98
N GLU A 9 -6.91 7.68 -14.21
CA GLU A 9 -5.96 7.74 -13.09
C GLU A 9 -6.30 6.68 -12.03
N TYR A 10 -7.58 6.55 -11.66
CA TYR A 10 -8.03 5.52 -10.72
C TYR A 10 -7.84 4.09 -11.23
N MET A 11 -8.10 3.81 -12.50
CA MET A 11 -8.03 2.45 -13.03
C MET A 11 -6.59 1.98 -13.27
N PHE A 12 -5.72 2.87 -13.74
CA PHE A 12 -4.43 2.46 -14.32
C PHE A 12 -3.19 2.96 -13.58
N PHE A 13 -3.29 3.98 -12.72
CA PHE A 13 -2.12 4.60 -12.09
C PHE A 13 -2.05 4.31 -10.59
N ARG A 14 -0.89 3.85 -10.11
CA ARG A 14 -0.56 3.69 -8.69
C ARG A 14 0.83 4.23 -8.43
N LYS A 15 1.11 4.64 -7.18
CA LYS A 15 2.46 5.03 -6.78
C LYS A 15 3.39 3.80 -6.87
N ASN A 16 4.63 4.02 -7.30
CA ASN A 16 5.69 3.01 -7.34
C ASN A 16 6.99 3.60 -6.79
N PRO A 17 7.05 3.95 -5.50
CA PRO A 17 8.22 4.57 -4.91
C PRO A 17 9.36 3.55 -4.75
N ARG A 18 10.60 4.02 -4.96
CA ARG A 18 11.81 3.35 -4.52
C ARG A 18 12.11 3.78 -3.08
N GLY A 19 12.13 2.84 -2.14
CA GLY A 19 12.25 3.11 -0.71
C GLY A 19 10.93 2.82 0.01
N ILE A 20 10.56 3.63 1.01
CA ILE A 20 9.36 3.39 1.83
C ILE A 20 8.09 3.38 0.98
N HIS A 21 7.33 2.29 1.05
CA HIS A 21 6.05 2.10 0.38
C HIS A 21 5.00 1.52 1.33
N HIS A 22 3.77 2.03 1.23
CA HIS A 22 2.60 1.52 1.94
C HIS A 22 1.80 0.60 1.02
N GLU A 23 1.83 -0.69 1.32
CA GLU A 23 1.31 -1.74 0.45
C GLU A 23 0.12 -2.45 1.10
N LEU A 24 -0.79 -2.95 0.27
CA LEU A 24 -1.92 -3.78 0.70
C LEU A 24 -1.61 -5.25 0.45
N TRP A 25 -1.70 -6.08 1.49
CA TRP A 25 -1.43 -7.51 1.43
C TRP A 25 -2.63 -8.33 1.92
N VAL A 26 -2.74 -9.57 1.43
CA VAL A 26 -3.77 -10.51 1.84
C VAL A 26 -3.15 -11.82 2.31
N HIS A 27 -3.55 -12.31 3.48
CA HIS A 27 -3.11 -13.61 3.97
C HIS A 27 -3.95 -14.74 3.33
N ALA A 28 -3.78 -14.93 2.02
CA ALA A 28 -4.64 -15.78 1.20
C ALA A 28 -4.66 -17.25 1.65
N ALA A 29 -3.51 -17.79 2.05
CA ALA A 29 -3.37 -19.17 2.53
C ALA A 29 -3.81 -19.37 4.00
N GLY A 30 -4.28 -18.32 4.68
CA GLY A 30 -4.66 -18.37 6.08
C GLY A 30 -6.01 -17.69 6.33
N CYS A 31 -6.00 -16.60 7.09
CA CYS A 31 -7.23 -15.95 7.55
C CYS A 31 -7.99 -15.18 6.45
N ARG A 32 -7.42 -15.03 5.25
CA ARG A 32 -7.97 -14.29 4.10
C ARG A 32 -8.28 -12.81 4.40
N LYS A 33 -7.71 -12.25 5.48
CA LYS A 33 -7.85 -10.84 5.81
C LYS A 33 -6.82 -10.02 5.03
N PHE A 34 -7.26 -8.84 4.63
CA PHE A 34 -6.38 -7.79 4.13
C PHE A 34 -5.76 -7.01 5.30
N PHE A 35 -4.52 -6.56 5.11
CA PHE A 35 -3.80 -5.68 6.02
C PHE A 35 -2.83 -4.79 5.24
N ASN A 36 -2.41 -3.69 5.84
CA ASN A 36 -1.41 -2.81 5.24
C ASN A 36 -0.02 -3.09 5.82
N MET A 37 1.01 -2.81 5.03
CA MET A 37 2.40 -2.97 5.42
C MET A 37 3.23 -1.81 4.89
N THR A 38 4.08 -1.25 5.75
CA THR A 38 5.12 -0.31 5.33
C THR A 38 6.41 -1.08 5.12
N ARG A 39 6.91 -1.10 3.88
CA ARG A 39 8.09 -1.86 3.48
C ARG A 39 9.02 -0.96 2.66
N ASP A 40 10.32 -1.12 2.87
CA ASP A 40 11.32 -0.54 1.97
C ASP A 40 11.41 -1.40 0.69
N THR A 41 11.05 -0.84 -0.47
CA THR A 41 11.05 -1.56 -1.75
C THR A 41 12.43 -1.82 -2.32
N GLN A 42 13.49 -1.22 -1.76
CA GLN A 42 14.88 -1.46 -2.14
C GLN A 42 15.53 -2.56 -1.28
N THR A 43 15.29 -2.58 0.03
CA THR A 43 15.93 -3.54 0.96
C THR A 43 15.02 -4.71 1.34
N TYR A 44 13.72 -4.57 1.11
CA TYR A 44 12.65 -5.48 1.53
C TYR A 44 12.42 -5.57 3.04
N GLU A 45 13.04 -4.68 3.82
CA GLU A 45 12.79 -4.58 5.25
C GLU A 45 11.35 -4.14 5.52
N ILE A 46 10.64 -4.90 6.35
CA ILE A 46 9.30 -4.56 6.83
C ILE A 46 9.47 -3.64 8.05
N LYS A 47 8.97 -2.41 7.93
CA LYS A 47 9.08 -1.40 8.99
C LYS A 47 7.90 -1.46 9.96
N GLU A 48 6.70 -1.75 9.46
CA GLU A 48 5.48 -1.89 10.28
C GLU A 48 4.37 -2.64 9.53
N VAL A 49 3.40 -3.16 10.29
CA VAL A 49 2.15 -3.77 9.80
C VAL A 49 0.99 -3.18 10.59
N TYR A 50 -0.11 -2.85 9.92
CA TYR A 50 -1.26 -2.18 10.53
C TYR A 50 -2.57 -2.61 9.87
N LYS A 51 -3.71 -2.37 10.55
CA LYS A 51 -5.01 -2.81 10.05
C LYS A 51 -5.51 -1.90 8.92
N ILE A 52 -6.44 -2.44 8.14
CA ILE A 52 -7.19 -1.64 7.17
C ILE A 52 -7.94 -0.52 7.90
N GLY A 53 -7.82 0.70 7.38
CA GLY A 53 -8.41 1.92 7.95
C GLY A 53 -7.53 2.63 8.97
N GLU A 54 -6.46 2.00 9.46
CA GLU A 54 -5.44 2.66 10.29
C GLU A 54 -4.42 3.40 9.40
N GLN A 55 -3.77 4.42 9.96
CA GLN A 55 -2.70 5.17 9.29
C GLN A 55 -1.33 4.60 9.67
N PRO A 56 -0.34 4.63 8.75
CA PRO A 56 1.02 4.23 9.06
C PRO A 56 1.66 5.22 10.06
N SER A 57 2.53 4.70 10.93
CA SER A 57 3.34 5.54 11.83
C SER A 57 4.71 5.85 11.23
N VAL A 58 5.21 4.99 10.34
CA VAL A 58 6.44 5.18 9.58
C VAL A 58 6.08 5.82 8.25
N VAL A 59 6.60 7.01 7.96
CA VAL A 59 6.41 7.68 6.67
C VAL A 59 7.75 7.92 5.98
N ALA A 60 7.74 8.03 4.65
CA ALA A 60 8.90 8.55 3.94
C ALA A 60 9.20 9.98 4.40
N GLU A 61 10.49 10.33 4.48
CA GLU A 61 10.94 11.72 4.61
C GLU A 61 10.49 12.58 3.42
#